data_AF-A0AAJ1QY45-F1
#
_entry.id   AF-A0AAJ1QY45-F1
#
_cell.length_a   1.000
_cell.length_b   1.000
_cell.length_c   1.000
_cell.angle_alpha   90.00
_cell.angle_beta   90.00
_cell.angle_gamma   90.00
#
_symmetry.space_group_name_H-M   'P 1'
#
loop_
_entity.id
_entity.type
_entity.pdbx_description
1 polymer ?
#
loop_
_entity_poly.entity_id
_entity_poly.type
_entity_poly.pdbx_seq_one_letter_code
_entity_poly.pdbx_strand_id
1 'polypeptide(L)'
;MNFSKQINIISFLVFVVFLSGCKASKIKSDTKLISKKVETPFTLNLENNGVAGNTTINLLDRLEKDVLSKNADLVILMVGTNDMLNSKKLVSYDDYKLNLDKIVKEIKKTNAQVLLISPPTVDSIYLFNRHDKNLFKEGPNQKLYKVKQIIKEVSKANNTLFVDNNLAFKTLNLPVHNEDKYIRNKKNSNVEDGVHLTPLGYKLIAENVYQFLENNNLSKKYRNIICFGDSLTKGSGAKGAGTITGENYPSFLYKMLTNNSEN
;
A
#
# COMPACT_ATOMS: atom_id res chain seq x y z
N MET A 1 -21.45 -13.57 49.86
CA MET A 1 -21.35 -12.76 48.62
C MET A 1 -19.89 -12.82 48.18
N ASN A 2 -19.56 -13.75 47.27
CA ASN A 2 -19.43 -13.55 45.81
C ASN A 2 -18.32 -12.55 45.45
N PHE A 3 -17.30 -12.82 44.62
CA PHE A 3 -17.03 -13.90 43.66
C PHE A 3 -15.51 -14.09 43.50
N SER A 4 -15.14 -15.30 43.07
CA SER A 4 -13.79 -15.86 42.92
C SER A 4 -13.03 -15.42 41.65
N LYS A 5 -11.69 -15.48 41.77
CA LYS A 5 -10.68 -15.66 40.70
C LYS A 5 -11.10 -16.72 39.66
N GLN A 6 -10.67 -16.57 38.40
CA GLN A 6 -9.68 -17.48 37.80
C GLN A 6 -9.24 -17.11 36.38
N ILE A 7 -7.94 -17.31 36.18
CA ILE A 7 -7.15 -17.34 34.95
C ILE A 7 -7.51 -18.61 34.17
N ASN A 8 -7.63 -18.53 32.84
CA ASN A 8 -7.69 -19.71 31.97
C ASN A 8 -6.52 -19.74 30.99
N ILE A 9 -5.64 -20.71 31.21
CA ILE A 9 -4.61 -21.21 30.29
C ILE A 9 -5.31 -22.29 29.43
N ILE A 10 -5.28 -22.16 28.11
CA ILE A 10 -5.83 -23.15 27.19
C ILE A 10 -4.77 -24.23 26.95
N SER A 11 -5.06 -25.45 27.41
CA SER A 11 -4.29 -26.66 27.19
C SER A 11 -4.66 -27.31 25.84
N PHE A 12 -3.66 -27.77 25.10
CA PHE A 12 -3.79 -28.54 23.86
C PHE A 12 -3.73 -30.03 24.24
N LEU A 13 -4.80 -30.79 24.04
CA LEU A 13 -4.81 -32.24 24.24
C LEU A 13 -5.10 -32.94 22.90
N VAL A 14 -4.10 -33.62 22.35
CA VAL A 14 -4.26 -34.64 21.31
C VAL A 14 -4.38 -35.97 22.02
N PHE A 15 -5.50 -36.68 21.82
CA PHE A 15 -5.70 -38.03 22.35
C PHE A 15 -5.70 -39.02 21.19
N VAL A 16 -4.65 -39.83 21.08
CA VAL A 16 -4.62 -41.06 20.28
C VAL A 16 -4.83 -42.21 21.25
N VAL A 17 -5.88 -43.01 21.04
CA VAL A 17 -6.02 -44.31 21.72
C VAL A 17 -6.29 -45.40 20.70
N PHE A 18 -5.37 -46.35 20.66
CA PHE A 18 -5.56 -47.70 20.16
C PHE A 18 -5.88 -48.62 21.36
N LEU A 19 -6.92 -49.45 21.25
CA LEU A 19 -6.92 -50.92 21.51
C LEU A 19 -8.33 -51.47 21.84
N SER A 20 -8.66 -52.52 21.08
CA SER A 20 -9.26 -53.81 21.48
C SER A 20 -10.59 -53.87 22.26
N GLY A 21 -11.62 -54.34 21.55
CA GLY A 21 -12.42 -55.51 21.93
C GLY A 21 -13.34 -55.41 23.15
N CYS A 22 -14.59 -55.00 22.94
CA CYS A 22 -15.75 -55.62 23.59
C CYS A 22 -17.07 -55.27 22.87
N LYS A 23 -18.06 -56.14 23.05
CA LYS A 23 -19.29 -56.32 22.26
C LYS A 23 -20.23 -55.09 22.20
N ALA A 24 -20.94 -55.04 21.09
CA ALA A 24 -21.87 -54.00 20.65
C ALA A 24 -23.08 -53.76 21.56
N SER A 25 -23.38 -52.49 21.81
CA SER A 25 -24.73 -51.99 22.03
C SER A 25 -24.95 -50.77 21.12
N LYS A 26 -26.01 -50.83 20.29
CA LYS A 26 -26.38 -49.77 19.34
C LYS A 26 -26.98 -48.59 20.11
N ILE A 27 -26.16 -47.58 20.38
CA ILE A 27 -26.64 -46.23 20.69
C ILE A 27 -26.65 -45.44 19.38
N LYS A 28 -27.83 -45.13 18.86
CA LYS A 28 -27.97 -44.11 17.80
C LYS A 28 -27.72 -42.75 18.44
N SER A 29 -26.48 -42.28 18.41
CA SER A 29 -26.18 -40.87 18.66
C SER A 29 -26.21 -40.14 17.32
N ASP A 30 -27.23 -39.31 17.09
CA ASP A 30 -27.19 -38.26 16.07
C ASP A 30 -26.21 -37.17 16.53
N THR A 31 -24.92 -37.51 16.56
CA THR A 31 -23.84 -36.54 16.74
C THR A 31 -23.55 -35.94 15.37
N LYS A 32 -24.30 -34.89 15.03
CA LYS A 32 -23.93 -33.98 13.94
C LYS A 32 -22.62 -33.33 14.35
N LEU A 33 -21.50 -33.92 13.93
CA LEU A 33 -20.15 -33.37 14.04
C LEU A 33 -20.15 -32.02 13.31
N ILE A 34 -20.36 -30.95 14.09
CA ILE A 34 -20.06 -29.59 13.64
C ILE A 34 -18.53 -29.55 13.57
N SER A 35 -17.99 -29.88 12.40
CA SER A 35 -16.62 -29.54 12.06
C SER A 35 -16.56 -28.02 12.03
N LYS A 36 -16.26 -27.42 13.19
CA LYS A 36 -15.89 -26.02 13.26
C LYS A 36 -14.63 -25.91 12.42
N LYS A 37 -14.78 -25.39 11.20
CA LYS A 37 -13.69 -25.11 10.28
C LYS A 37 -12.72 -24.23 11.06
N VAL A 38 -11.60 -24.82 11.50
CA VAL A 38 -10.55 -24.07 12.18
C VAL A 38 -9.94 -23.21 11.08
N GLU A 39 -10.42 -21.98 10.97
CA GLU A 39 -9.81 -20.99 10.09
C GLU A 39 -8.40 -20.75 10.62
N THR A 40 -7.40 -21.12 9.81
CA THR A 40 -6.01 -20.78 10.08
C THR A 40 -5.91 -19.26 10.23
N PRO A 41 -5.19 -18.73 11.23
CA PRO A 41 -5.07 -17.29 11.43
C PRO A 41 -4.65 -16.57 10.15
N PHE A 42 -5.36 -15.50 9.78
CA PHE A 42 -4.95 -14.63 8.69
C PHE A 42 -3.60 -14.00 9.05
N THR A 43 -2.52 -14.49 8.43
CA THR A 43 -1.18 -13.94 8.60
C THR A 43 -0.88 -13.08 7.40
N LEU A 44 -0.82 -11.76 7.61
CA LEU A 44 -0.45 -10.77 6.61
C LEU A 44 1.05 -10.50 6.66
N ASN A 45 1.74 -10.69 5.54
CA ASN A 45 3.07 -10.16 5.30
C ASN A 45 2.94 -8.90 4.42
N LEU A 46 3.52 -7.79 4.87
CA LEU A 46 3.59 -6.56 4.09
C LEU A 46 5.00 -5.99 4.10
N GLU A 47 5.49 -5.55 2.95
CA GLU A 47 6.80 -4.91 2.82
C GLU A 47 6.70 -3.49 2.27
N ASN A 48 7.62 -2.63 2.70
CA ASN A 48 7.81 -1.28 2.16
C ASN A 48 9.11 -1.22 1.35
N ASN A 49 8.99 -1.32 0.03
CA ASN A 49 10.09 -1.24 -0.92
C ASN A 49 10.10 0.14 -1.62
N GLY A 50 9.88 1.20 -0.84
CA GLY A 50 9.98 2.59 -1.26
C GLY A 50 11.41 3.14 -1.20
N VAL A 51 11.87 3.80 -2.27
CA VAL A 51 13.22 4.40 -2.33
C VAL A 51 13.14 5.86 -2.75
N ALA A 52 13.73 6.75 -1.94
CA ALA A 52 13.66 8.18 -2.18
C ALA A 52 14.32 8.58 -3.51
N GLY A 53 13.68 9.50 -4.23
CA GLY A 53 14.19 10.04 -5.50
C GLY A 53 14.17 9.06 -6.67
N ASN A 54 13.55 7.89 -6.55
CA ASN A 54 13.41 6.94 -7.65
C ASN A 54 12.38 7.41 -8.69
N THR A 55 12.70 7.14 -9.95
CA THR A 55 11.79 7.22 -11.10
C THR A 55 11.40 5.82 -11.58
N THR A 56 10.53 5.72 -12.58
CA THR A 56 10.21 4.45 -13.24
C THR A 56 11.45 3.71 -13.77
N ILE A 57 12.47 4.43 -14.24
CA ILE A 57 13.76 3.85 -14.66
C ILE A 57 14.42 3.12 -13.49
N ASN A 58 14.51 3.77 -12.33
CA ASN A 58 15.12 3.15 -11.15
C ASN A 58 14.30 1.98 -10.61
N LEU A 59 12.98 2.01 -10.77
CA LEU A 59 12.12 0.88 -10.40
C LEU A 59 12.41 -0.33 -11.28
N LEU A 60 12.62 -0.16 -12.59
CA LEU A 60 13.00 -1.26 -13.49
C LEU A 60 14.32 -1.90 -13.04
N ASP A 61 15.32 -1.12 -12.66
CA ASP A 61 16.65 -1.61 -12.24
C ASP A 61 16.60 -2.53 -11.02
N ARG A 62 15.62 -2.32 -10.13
CA ARG A 62 15.48 -3.08 -8.87
C ARG A 62 14.26 -3.97 -8.82
N LEU A 63 13.53 -4.09 -9.92
CA LEU A 63 12.25 -4.80 -9.97
C LEU A 63 12.41 -6.27 -9.55
N GLU A 64 13.45 -6.93 -10.04
CA GLU A 64 13.75 -8.32 -9.70
C GLU A 64 13.91 -8.52 -8.20
N LYS A 65 14.86 -7.77 -7.60
CA LYS A 65 15.22 -7.87 -6.18
C LYS A 65 14.08 -7.46 -5.25
N ASP A 66 13.37 -6.38 -5.58
CA ASP A 66 12.42 -5.77 -4.66
C ASP A 66 11.00 -6.31 -4.82
N VAL A 67 10.71 -7.05 -5.90
CA VAL A 67 9.35 -7.54 -6.20
C VAL A 67 9.35 -8.97 -6.73
N LEU A 68 9.99 -9.23 -7.87
CA LEU A 68 9.77 -10.47 -8.62
C LEU A 68 10.25 -11.71 -7.84
N SER A 69 11.35 -11.57 -7.09
CA SER A 69 11.91 -12.65 -6.28
C SER A 69 11.20 -12.88 -4.94
N LYS A 70 10.09 -12.19 -4.66
CA LYS A 70 9.46 -12.14 -3.33
C LYS A 70 8.06 -12.78 -3.23
N ASN A 71 7.59 -13.43 -4.30
CA ASN A 71 6.32 -14.18 -4.32
C ASN A 71 5.11 -13.39 -3.77
N ALA A 72 4.96 -12.12 -4.18
CA ALA A 72 3.85 -11.29 -3.74
C ALA A 72 2.51 -11.73 -4.36
N ASP A 73 1.43 -11.64 -3.60
CA ASP A 73 0.07 -11.80 -4.12
C ASP A 73 -0.46 -10.47 -4.70
N LEU A 74 -0.05 -9.36 -4.09
CA LEU A 74 -0.42 -8.00 -4.48
C LEU A 74 0.81 -7.08 -4.43
N VAL A 75 1.04 -6.35 -5.51
CA VAL A 75 1.99 -5.24 -5.55
C VAL A 75 1.24 -3.93 -5.66
N ILE A 76 1.40 -3.08 -4.65
CA ILE A 76 0.88 -1.72 -4.60
C ILE A 76 1.97 -0.78 -5.12
N LEU A 77 1.76 -0.20 -6.30
CA LEU A 77 2.77 0.58 -7.00
C LEU A 77 2.38 2.06 -7.08
N MET A 78 3.24 2.93 -6.53
CA MET A 78 3.16 4.39 -6.66
C MET A 78 4.50 4.97 -7.09
N VAL A 79 4.53 5.56 -8.29
CA VAL A 79 5.70 6.24 -8.88
C VAL A 79 5.22 7.30 -9.86
N GLY A 80 6.09 8.23 -10.23
CA GLY A 80 5.80 9.27 -11.23
C GLY A 80 6.02 10.69 -10.72
N THR A 81 6.15 10.89 -9.40
CA THR A 81 6.47 12.21 -8.83
C THR A 81 7.83 12.68 -9.31
N ASN A 82 8.88 11.86 -9.14
CA ASN A 82 10.23 12.24 -9.57
C ASN A 82 10.35 12.29 -11.10
N ASP A 83 9.70 11.37 -11.82
CA ASP A 83 9.66 11.36 -13.28
C ASP A 83 9.19 12.71 -13.84
N MET A 84 8.23 13.35 -13.18
CA MET A 84 7.67 14.62 -13.62
C MET A 84 8.30 15.85 -12.99
N LEU A 85 8.74 15.76 -11.75
CA LEU A 85 9.01 16.93 -10.90
C LEU A 85 10.46 17.06 -10.45
N ASN A 86 11.28 16.02 -10.64
CA ASN A 86 12.70 16.12 -10.30
C ASN A 86 13.49 16.63 -11.49
N SER A 87 13.91 17.90 -11.46
CA SER A 87 14.69 18.56 -12.52
C SER A 87 15.92 17.77 -13.02
N LYS A 88 16.49 16.88 -12.19
CA LYS A 88 17.67 16.07 -12.56
C LYS A 88 17.33 14.70 -13.13
N LYS A 89 16.06 14.32 -13.14
CA LYS A 89 15.58 12.97 -13.46
C LYS A 89 14.28 12.97 -14.26
N LEU A 90 14.00 14.04 -15.00
CA LEU A 90 12.77 14.14 -15.77
C LEU A 90 12.70 13.01 -16.81
N VAL A 91 11.55 12.35 -16.88
CA VAL A 91 11.22 11.30 -17.85
C VAL A 91 10.10 11.84 -18.73
N SER A 92 10.16 11.55 -20.04
CA SER A 92 9.08 11.93 -20.96
C SER A 92 7.78 11.17 -20.63
N TYR A 93 6.63 11.67 -21.09
CA TYR A 93 5.36 10.96 -20.87
C TYR A 93 5.33 9.59 -21.56
N ASP A 94 5.92 9.49 -22.75
CA ASP A 94 5.96 8.24 -23.51
C ASP A 94 6.89 7.23 -22.82
N ASP A 95 8.08 7.64 -22.40
CA ASP A 95 9.00 6.78 -21.65
C ASP A 95 8.40 6.36 -20.30
N TYR A 96 7.73 7.28 -19.59
CA TYR A 96 7.04 6.97 -18.35
C TYR A 96 5.97 5.89 -18.58
N LYS A 97 5.15 6.04 -19.64
CA LYS A 97 4.11 5.06 -20.00
C LYS A 97 4.72 3.71 -20.35
N LEU A 98 5.78 3.68 -21.18
CA LEU A 98 6.48 2.46 -21.57
C LEU A 98 7.12 1.76 -20.37
N ASN A 99 7.79 2.51 -19.49
CA ASN A 99 8.41 1.95 -18.30
C ASN A 99 7.37 1.41 -17.33
N LEU A 100 6.29 2.15 -17.08
CA LEU A 100 5.22 1.70 -16.18
C LEU A 100 4.53 0.43 -16.71
N ASP A 101 4.21 0.39 -18.01
CA ASP A 101 3.64 -0.79 -18.67
C ASP A 101 4.57 -2.00 -18.56
N LYS A 102 5.87 -1.81 -18.78
CA LYS A 102 6.89 -2.86 -18.61
C LYS A 102 6.92 -3.37 -17.16
N ILE A 103 7.00 -2.49 -16.17
CA ILE A 103 6.98 -2.87 -14.75
C ILE A 103 5.75 -3.71 -14.43
N VAL A 104 4.56 -3.25 -14.84
CA VAL A 104 3.29 -3.95 -14.60
C VAL A 104 3.32 -5.34 -15.25
N LYS A 105 3.73 -5.45 -16.51
CA LYS A 105 3.78 -6.73 -17.23
C LYS A 105 4.72 -7.73 -16.57
N GLU A 106 5.92 -7.31 -16.17
CA GLU A 106 6.86 -8.20 -15.47
C GLU A 106 6.31 -8.67 -14.13
N ILE A 107 5.68 -7.79 -13.33
CA ILE A 107 5.04 -8.19 -12.07
C ILE A 107 3.94 -9.21 -12.33
N LYS A 108 3.08 -8.99 -13.34
CA LYS A 108 1.98 -9.91 -13.63
C LYS A 108 2.44 -11.30 -14.06
N LYS A 109 3.65 -11.45 -14.61
CA LYS A 109 4.22 -12.79 -14.93
C LYS A 109 4.46 -13.65 -13.69
N THR A 110 4.56 -13.05 -12.50
CA THR A 110 4.68 -13.81 -11.24
C THR A 110 3.32 -14.22 -10.66
N ASN A 111 2.22 -13.95 -11.37
CA ASN A 111 0.84 -14.11 -10.93
C ASN A 111 0.39 -13.14 -9.83
N ALA A 112 1.23 -12.18 -9.44
CA ALA A 112 0.84 -11.10 -8.55
C ALA A 112 -0.21 -10.19 -9.22
N GLN A 113 -1.23 -9.77 -8.47
CA GLN A 113 -2.08 -8.66 -8.88
C GLN A 113 -1.34 -7.33 -8.67
N VAL A 114 -1.66 -6.32 -9.47
CA VAL A 114 -1.12 -4.96 -9.30
C VAL A 114 -2.23 -3.99 -8.92
N LEU A 115 -1.96 -3.13 -7.94
CA LEU A 115 -2.76 -1.94 -7.63
C LEU A 115 -1.91 -0.70 -7.87
N LEU A 116 -2.27 0.05 -8.91
CA LEU A 116 -1.61 1.31 -9.24
C LEU A 116 -2.23 2.46 -8.44
N ILE A 117 -1.39 3.35 -7.91
CA ILE A 117 -1.82 4.56 -7.20
C ILE A 117 -1.27 5.78 -7.92
N SER A 118 -2.14 6.74 -8.26
CA SER A 118 -1.68 8.03 -8.81
C SER A 118 -1.01 8.89 -7.72
N PRO A 119 0.10 9.60 -8.01
CA PRO A 119 0.69 10.54 -7.07
C PRO A 119 -0.28 11.63 -6.59
N PRO A 120 -0.21 12.08 -5.32
CA PRO A 120 -0.99 13.20 -4.80
C PRO A 120 -0.60 14.52 -5.49
N THR A 121 -1.38 15.59 -5.25
CA THR A 121 -0.97 16.95 -5.64
C THR A 121 0.21 17.45 -4.80
N VAL A 122 0.91 18.48 -5.29
CA VAL A 122 2.10 19.08 -4.64
C VAL A 122 2.00 20.59 -4.55
N ASP A 123 2.62 21.17 -3.52
CA ASP A 123 2.81 22.61 -3.41
C ASP A 123 3.88 23.07 -4.41
N SER A 124 3.42 23.72 -5.48
CA SER A 124 4.30 24.16 -6.57
C SER A 124 5.24 25.30 -6.15
N ILE A 125 4.89 26.08 -5.12
CA ILE A 125 5.74 27.16 -4.63
C ILE A 125 6.99 26.54 -4.00
N TYR A 126 6.79 25.62 -3.05
CA TYR A 126 7.91 24.94 -2.39
C TYR A 126 8.65 23.95 -3.28
N LEU A 127 7.99 23.36 -4.28
CA LEU A 127 8.69 22.56 -5.28
C LEU A 127 9.73 23.42 -6.03
N PHE A 128 9.36 24.61 -6.50
CA PHE A 128 10.25 25.45 -7.30
C PHE A 128 11.35 26.16 -6.49
N ASN A 129 11.28 26.16 -5.15
CA ASN A 129 12.42 26.52 -4.32
C ASN A 129 13.59 25.52 -4.43
N ARG A 130 13.31 24.29 -4.90
CA ARG A 130 14.26 23.17 -4.93
C ARG A 130 14.54 22.65 -6.34
N HIS A 131 13.76 23.09 -7.32
CA HIS A 131 13.76 22.58 -8.69
C HIS A 131 13.65 23.73 -9.70
N ASP A 132 14.39 23.61 -10.79
CA ASP A 132 14.45 24.63 -11.84
C ASP A 132 13.13 24.67 -12.62
N LYS A 133 12.37 25.76 -12.43
CA LYS A 133 11.10 26.03 -13.11
C LYS A 133 11.23 26.12 -14.63
N ASN A 134 12.38 26.52 -15.16
CA ASN A 134 12.57 26.70 -16.61
C ASN A 134 12.57 25.37 -17.38
N LEU A 135 12.78 24.25 -16.68
CA LEU A 135 12.69 22.90 -17.25
C LEU A 135 11.25 22.39 -17.38
N PHE A 136 10.26 23.16 -16.90
CA PHE A 136 8.86 22.78 -16.89
C PHE A 136 8.09 23.54 -17.97
N LYS A 137 7.62 22.80 -18.98
CA LYS A 137 6.70 23.32 -20.00
C LYS A 137 5.28 23.55 -19.47
N GLU A 138 4.95 22.94 -18.34
CA GLU A 138 3.62 22.98 -17.73
C GLU A 138 3.73 22.87 -16.20
N GLY A 139 2.68 23.30 -15.49
CA GLY A 139 2.70 23.36 -14.02
C GLY A 139 2.83 21.97 -13.36
N PRO A 140 3.42 21.86 -12.15
CA PRO A 140 3.66 20.57 -11.49
C PRO A 140 2.40 19.70 -11.35
N ASN A 141 1.30 20.28 -10.87
CA ASN A 141 0.03 19.56 -10.71
C ASN A 141 -0.63 19.22 -12.05
N GLN A 142 -0.36 19.97 -13.13
CA GLN A 142 -0.79 19.60 -14.48
C GLN A 142 -0.03 18.37 -14.97
N LYS A 143 1.29 18.30 -14.72
CA LYS A 143 2.08 17.11 -15.04
C LYS A 143 1.59 15.87 -14.28
N LEU A 144 1.30 16.01 -12.98
CA LEU A 144 0.80 14.92 -12.16
C LEU A 144 -0.61 14.47 -12.59
N TYR A 145 -1.46 15.40 -13.04
CA TYR A 145 -2.74 15.05 -13.65
C TYR A 145 -2.57 14.22 -14.92
N LYS A 146 -1.62 14.56 -15.80
CA LYS A 146 -1.30 13.74 -16.99
C LYS A 146 -0.74 12.37 -16.61
N VAL A 147 0.16 12.29 -15.64
CA VAL A 147 0.67 11.02 -15.09
C VAL A 147 -0.47 10.14 -14.57
N LYS A 148 -1.42 10.70 -13.83
CA LYS A 148 -2.62 10.00 -13.39
C LYS A 148 -3.40 9.41 -14.59
N GLN A 149 -3.57 10.16 -15.69
CA GLN A 149 -4.27 9.62 -16.87
C GLN A 149 -3.50 8.45 -17.49
N ILE A 150 -2.19 8.57 -17.63
CA ILE A 150 -1.33 7.49 -18.12
C ILE A 150 -1.43 6.25 -17.22
N ILE A 151 -1.38 6.42 -15.90
CA ILE A 151 -1.54 5.30 -14.95
C ILE A 151 -2.89 4.62 -15.15
N LYS A 152 -3.96 5.40 -15.31
CA LYS A 152 -5.32 4.87 -15.56
C LYS A 152 -5.40 4.10 -16.89
N GLU A 153 -4.76 4.59 -17.94
CA GLU A 153 -4.67 3.89 -19.23
C GLU A 153 -3.91 2.57 -19.10
N VAL A 154 -2.73 2.59 -18.47
CA VAL A 154 -1.91 1.38 -18.25
C VAL A 154 -2.68 0.37 -17.40
N SER A 155 -3.38 0.83 -16.36
CA SER A 155 -4.23 -0.02 -15.52
C SER A 155 -5.30 -0.74 -16.32
N LYS A 156 -6.03 -0.02 -17.18
CA LYS A 156 -7.05 -0.61 -18.05
C LYS A 156 -6.43 -1.61 -19.04
N ALA A 157 -5.36 -1.23 -19.71
CA ALA A 157 -4.70 -2.07 -20.71
C ALA A 157 -4.16 -3.38 -20.12
N ASN A 158 -3.73 -3.36 -18.86
CA ASN A 158 -3.17 -4.51 -18.18
C ASN A 158 -4.14 -5.17 -17.18
N ASN A 159 -5.41 -4.77 -17.14
CA ASN A 159 -6.42 -5.29 -16.19
C ASN A 159 -5.91 -5.31 -14.73
N THR A 160 -5.37 -4.18 -14.27
CA THR A 160 -4.92 -3.99 -12.89
C THR A 160 -5.96 -3.23 -12.07
N LEU A 161 -5.78 -3.20 -10.75
CA LEU A 161 -6.52 -2.31 -9.87
C LEU A 161 -5.95 -0.88 -9.96
N PHE A 162 -6.75 0.13 -9.64
CA PHE A 162 -6.34 1.53 -9.65
C PHE A 162 -7.02 2.36 -8.56
N VAL A 163 -6.22 3.15 -7.83
CA VAL A 163 -6.67 4.12 -6.82
C VAL A 163 -6.23 5.53 -7.22
N ASP A 164 -7.21 6.43 -7.36
CA ASP A 164 -7.01 7.81 -7.81
C ASP A 164 -6.72 8.76 -6.63
N ASN A 165 -5.58 8.58 -5.99
CA ASN A 165 -5.17 9.41 -4.86
C ASN A 165 -4.92 10.88 -5.26
N ASN A 166 -4.65 11.17 -6.54
CA ASN A 166 -4.56 12.53 -7.06
C ASN A 166 -5.93 13.23 -6.96
N LEU A 167 -7.01 12.54 -7.33
CA LEU A 167 -8.37 13.07 -7.18
C LEU A 167 -8.72 13.27 -5.71
N ALA A 168 -8.37 12.33 -4.83
CA ALA A 168 -8.66 12.45 -3.40
C ALA A 168 -8.06 13.74 -2.80
N PHE A 169 -6.80 14.03 -3.11
CA PHE A 169 -6.15 15.27 -2.66
C PHE A 169 -6.77 16.52 -3.30
N LYS A 170 -7.08 16.46 -4.60
CA LYS A 170 -7.75 17.57 -5.30
C LYS A 170 -9.13 17.89 -4.71
N THR A 171 -9.93 16.88 -4.38
CA THR A 171 -11.27 17.05 -3.77
C THR A 171 -11.21 17.71 -2.40
N LEU A 172 -10.10 17.54 -1.68
CA LEU A 172 -9.82 18.24 -0.42
C LEU A 172 -9.22 19.64 -0.61
N ASN A 173 -9.16 20.14 -1.85
CA ASN A 173 -8.52 21.40 -2.22
C ASN A 173 -7.03 21.48 -1.80
N LEU A 174 -6.32 20.36 -1.87
CA LEU A 174 -4.90 20.28 -1.51
C LEU A 174 -4.01 20.45 -2.75
N PRO A 175 -2.84 21.11 -2.62
CA PRO A 175 -2.32 21.78 -1.42
C PRO A 175 -3.02 23.12 -1.12
N VAL A 176 -2.92 23.56 0.14
CA VAL A 176 -3.12 24.97 0.51
C VAL A 176 -1.81 25.46 1.13
N HIS A 177 -1.09 26.32 0.39
CA HIS A 177 0.26 26.73 0.73
C HIS A 177 0.36 27.21 2.19
N ASN A 178 1.23 26.58 2.98
CA ASN A 178 1.45 26.86 4.39
C ASN A 178 0.25 26.75 5.34
N GLU A 179 -0.89 26.22 4.89
CA GLU A 179 -2.10 26.14 5.69
C GLU A 179 -2.61 24.72 5.85
N ASP A 180 -2.40 23.85 4.87
CA ASP A 180 -2.86 22.48 4.96
C ASP A 180 -2.05 21.63 5.95
N LYS A 181 -2.68 20.55 6.40
CA LYS A 181 -2.14 19.61 7.40
C LYS A 181 -1.58 18.32 6.78
N TYR A 182 -1.66 18.16 5.47
CA TYR A 182 -1.45 16.88 4.78
C TYR A 182 -0.10 16.83 4.08
N ILE A 183 0.29 17.92 3.41
CA ILE A 183 1.55 18.07 2.69
C ILE A 183 2.50 18.86 3.57
N ARG A 184 3.75 18.42 3.69
CA ARG A 184 4.74 19.05 4.55
C ARG A 184 5.02 20.48 4.09
N ASN A 185 4.82 21.41 4.99
CA ASN A 185 5.06 22.84 4.79
C ASN A 185 5.73 23.44 6.03
N LYS A 186 6.09 24.73 5.96
CA LYS A 186 6.79 25.40 7.04
C LYS A 186 5.97 25.40 8.34
N LYS A 187 4.65 25.55 8.25
CA LYS A 187 3.76 25.61 9.43
C LYS A 187 3.62 24.26 10.14
N ASN A 188 3.46 23.16 9.41
CA ASN A 188 3.17 21.85 10.00
C ASN A 188 4.40 20.98 10.26
N SER A 189 5.54 21.29 9.63
CA SER A 189 6.75 20.46 9.70
C SER A 189 8.05 21.24 9.91
N ASN A 190 7.97 22.58 9.96
CA ASN A 190 9.11 23.49 9.98
C ASN A 190 10.05 23.39 8.75
N VAL A 191 9.62 22.72 7.68
CA VAL A 191 10.39 22.51 6.45
C VAL A 191 9.58 22.92 5.22
N GLU A 192 10.22 23.63 4.30
CA GLU A 192 9.66 24.03 2.99
C GLU A 192 9.78 22.88 1.98
N ASP A 193 9.00 21.82 2.18
CA ASP A 193 9.06 20.62 1.34
C ASP A 193 8.09 20.73 0.14
N GLY A 194 6.78 20.73 0.41
CA GLY A 194 5.75 20.82 -0.62
C GLY A 194 5.50 19.56 -1.43
N VAL A 195 6.24 18.47 -1.20
CA VAL A 195 6.08 17.20 -1.93
C VAL A 195 5.74 16.05 -0.98
N HIS A 196 6.53 15.88 0.08
CA HIS A 196 6.30 14.78 1.02
C HIS A 196 5.18 15.09 2.00
N LEU A 197 4.59 14.03 2.57
CA LEU A 197 3.39 14.14 3.39
C LEU A 197 3.71 14.15 4.88
N THR A 198 2.80 14.74 5.66
CA THR A 198 2.74 14.53 7.10
C THR A 198 2.19 13.12 7.39
N PRO A 199 2.24 12.65 8.65
CA PRO A 199 1.55 11.42 9.02
C PRO A 199 0.07 11.40 8.61
N LEU A 200 -0.62 12.55 8.67
CA LEU A 200 -2.02 12.67 8.24
C LEU A 200 -2.18 12.45 6.73
N GLY A 201 -1.29 13.03 5.91
CA GLY A 201 -1.30 12.81 4.46
C GLY A 201 -1.00 11.36 4.09
N TYR A 202 -0.03 10.72 4.73
CA TYR A 202 0.25 9.30 4.50
C TYR A 202 -0.90 8.40 4.95
N LYS A 203 -1.58 8.75 6.04
CA LYS A 203 -2.79 8.04 6.49
C LYS A 203 -3.92 8.15 5.47
N LEU A 204 -4.13 9.32 4.87
CA LEU A 204 -5.13 9.49 3.80
C LEU A 204 -4.88 8.56 2.61
N ILE A 205 -3.61 8.41 2.17
CA ILE A 205 -3.27 7.44 1.12
C ILE A 205 -3.65 6.02 1.54
N ALA A 206 -3.30 5.62 2.77
CA ALA A 206 -3.62 4.29 3.29
C ALA A 206 -5.13 4.05 3.36
N GLU A 207 -5.90 5.03 3.84
CA GLU A 207 -7.37 4.97 3.90
C GLU A 207 -7.99 4.81 2.51
N ASN A 208 -7.51 5.55 1.51
CA ASN A 208 -7.97 5.43 0.13
C ASN A 208 -7.74 4.01 -0.44
N VAL A 209 -6.57 3.43 -0.19
CA VAL A 209 -6.25 2.06 -0.61
C VAL A 209 -7.09 1.04 0.17
N TYR A 210 -7.18 1.20 1.48
CA TYR A 210 -7.91 0.29 2.35
C TYR A 210 -9.41 0.25 1.99
N GLN A 211 -10.05 1.41 1.86
CA GLN A 211 -11.46 1.50 1.44
C GLN A 211 -11.68 0.91 0.05
N PHE A 212 -10.76 1.12 -0.89
CA PHE A 212 -10.85 0.48 -2.20
C PHE A 212 -10.82 -1.05 -2.07
N LEU A 213 -9.91 -1.60 -1.26
CA LEU A 213 -9.82 -3.05 -1.05
C LEU A 213 -11.08 -3.59 -0.36
N GLU A 214 -11.59 -2.95 0.69
CA GLU A 214 -12.82 -3.34 1.38
C GLU A 214 -14.03 -3.33 0.44
N ASN A 215 -14.25 -2.23 -0.28
CA ASN A 215 -15.41 -2.07 -1.16
C ASN A 215 -15.43 -3.08 -2.32
N ASN A 216 -14.28 -3.67 -2.66
CA ASN A 216 -14.14 -4.69 -3.68
C ASN A 216 -14.00 -6.11 -3.09
N ASN A 217 -14.18 -6.30 -1.78
CA ASN A 217 -14.01 -7.58 -1.07
C ASN A 217 -12.60 -8.19 -1.24
N LEU A 218 -11.57 -7.33 -1.27
CA LEU A 218 -10.17 -7.71 -1.50
C LEU A 218 -9.28 -7.59 -0.26
N SER A 219 -9.77 -6.99 0.83
CA SER A 219 -8.95 -6.70 2.03
C SER A 219 -8.39 -7.94 2.72
N LYS A 220 -9.11 -9.06 2.69
CA LYS A 220 -8.67 -10.37 3.21
C LYS A 220 -8.18 -11.33 2.13
N LYS A 221 -8.10 -10.89 0.87
CA LYS A 221 -7.74 -11.74 -0.28
C LYS A 221 -6.23 -12.00 -0.38
N TYR A 222 -5.42 -10.97 -0.15
CA TYR A 222 -3.98 -11.01 -0.37
C TYR A 222 -3.24 -11.16 0.96
N ARG A 223 -2.26 -12.07 1.02
CA ARG A 223 -1.50 -12.36 2.24
C ARG A 223 -0.09 -11.83 2.17
N ASN A 224 0.53 -11.79 1.00
CA ASN A 224 1.85 -11.22 0.79
C ASN A 224 1.74 -9.96 -0.08
N ILE A 225 1.91 -8.78 0.54
CA ILE A 225 1.72 -7.49 -0.11
C ILE A 225 3.05 -6.73 -0.17
N ILE A 226 3.42 -6.22 -1.34
CA ILE A 226 4.58 -5.33 -1.49
C ILE A 226 4.12 -3.94 -1.87
N CYS A 227 4.47 -2.94 -1.06
CA CYS A 227 4.38 -1.54 -1.45
C CYS A 227 5.67 -1.13 -2.17
N PHE A 228 5.61 -0.90 -3.48
CA PHE A 228 6.75 -0.61 -4.34
C PHE A 228 6.65 0.83 -4.88
N GLY A 229 7.71 1.63 -4.77
CA GLY A 229 7.61 3.01 -5.23
C GLY A 229 8.76 3.92 -4.82
N ASP A 230 8.48 5.23 -4.87
CA ASP A 230 9.47 6.27 -4.61
C ASP A 230 9.50 6.75 -3.14
N SER A 231 9.84 8.03 -2.92
CA SER A 231 9.90 8.64 -1.59
C SER A 231 8.55 8.66 -0.87
N LEU A 232 7.42 8.72 -1.59
CA LEU A 232 6.09 8.71 -0.99
C LEU A 232 5.75 7.31 -0.47
N THR A 233 6.16 6.25 -1.18
CA THR A 233 6.05 4.87 -0.66
C THR A 233 6.97 4.64 0.53
N LYS A 234 8.19 5.15 0.47
CA LYS A 234 9.10 5.11 1.61
C LYS A 234 8.49 5.82 2.83
N GLY A 235 7.68 6.85 2.64
CA GLY A 235 7.22 7.70 3.72
C GLY A 235 8.25 8.74 4.13
N SER A 236 8.97 9.31 3.15
CA SER A 236 10.06 10.26 3.43
C SER A 236 9.54 11.45 4.24
N GLY A 237 10.32 11.88 5.22
CA GLY A 237 9.94 12.89 6.21
C GLY A 237 9.14 12.36 7.40
N ALA A 238 8.53 11.17 7.33
CA ALA A 238 7.81 10.58 8.44
C ALA A 238 8.70 9.72 9.35
N LYS A 239 8.29 9.53 10.60
CA LYS A 239 8.98 8.62 11.53
C LYS A 239 8.88 7.18 11.02
N GLY A 240 9.99 6.44 11.07
CA GLY A 240 10.03 5.05 10.61
C GLY A 240 9.87 4.89 9.08
N ALA A 241 10.31 5.87 8.29
CA ALA A 241 10.30 5.78 6.83
C ALA A 241 11.02 4.51 6.33
N GLY A 242 10.39 3.78 5.41
CA GLY A 242 10.88 2.51 4.85
C GLY A 242 10.53 1.28 5.69
N THR A 243 9.86 1.42 6.82
CA THR A 243 9.39 0.29 7.63
C THR A 243 7.86 0.13 7.53
N ILE A 244 7.35 -0.96 8.09
CA ILE A 244 5.92 -1.23 8.29
C ILE A 244 5.40 -0.83 9.69
N THR A 245 6.25 -0.18 10.50
CA THR A 245 5.93 0.27 11.86
C THR A 245 5.94 1.79 12.00
N GLY A 246 6.16 2.51 10.89
CA GLY A 246 6.28 3.96 10.85
C GLY A 246 4.96 4.71 10.67
N GLU A 247 5.10 5.99 10.35
CA GLU A 247 4.02 6.94 10.05
C GLU A 247 3.91 7.16 8.53
N ASN A 248 3.99 6.08 7.78
CA ASN A 248 3.94 6.05 6.32
C ASN A 248 2.73 5.23 5.83
N TYR A 249 2.32 5.39 4.57
CA TYR A 249 1.10 4.75 4.09
C TYR A 249 1.16 3.21 4.17
N PRO A 250 2.29 2.53 3.86
CA PRO A 250 2.37 1.08 4.02
C PRO A 250 2.12 0.62 5.47
N SER A 251 2.66 1.35 6.44
CA SER A 251 2.47 1.06 7.87
C SER A 251 1.02 1.28 8.33
N PHE A 252 0.38 2.37 7.90
CA PHE A 252 -1.02 2.62 8.22
C PHE A 252 -1.94 1.60 7.57
N LEU A 253 -1.68 1.23 6.31
CA LEU A 253 -2.43 0.22 5.59
C LEU A 253 -2.31 -1.15 6.28
N TYR A 254 -1.09 -1.54 6.67
CA TYR A 254 -0.85 -2.78 7.42
C TYR A 254 -1.73 -2.85 8.67
N LYS A 255 -1.72 -1.80 9.50
CA LYS A 255 -2.56 -1.72 10.72
C LYS A 255 -4.05 -1.86 10.41
N MET A 256 -4.54 -1.23 9.33
CA MET A 256 -5.95 -1.33 8.94
C MET A 256 -6.34 -2.75 8.51
N LEU A 257 -5.48 -3.41 7.74
CA LEU A 257 -5.72 -4.77 7.26
C LEU A 257 -5.62 -5.82 8.39
N THR A 258 -4.76 -5.60 9.40
CA THR A 258 -4.64 -6.51 10.54
C THR A 258 -5.74 -6.31 11.58
N ASN A 259 -6.10 -5.08 11.91
CA ASN A 259 -7.01 -4.80 13.03
C ASN A 259 -8.48 -5.20 12.74
N ASN A 260 -8.89 -5.31 11.48
CA ASN A 260 -10.22 -5.82 11.10
C ASN A 260 -10.28 -7.35 10.93
N SER A 261 -9.21 -8.04 11.34
CA SER A 261 -9.18 -9.52 11.37
C SER A 261 -9.77 -10.11 12.66
N GLU A 262 -10.08 -9.26 13.66
CA GLU A 262 -10.59 -9.68 14.98
C GLU A 262 -12.11 -9.55 15.18
N ASN A 263 -12.86 -9.12 14.15
CA ASN A 263 -14.32 -9.04 14.16
C ASN A 263 -14.97 -10.07 13.23
#